data_AF-A0A526M547-F1
#
_entry.id   AF-A0A526M547-F1
#
_cell.length_a   1.000
_cell.length_b   1.000
_cell.length_c   1.000
_cell.angle_alpha   90.00
_cell.angle_beta   90.00
_cell.angle_gamma   90.00
#
_symmetry.space_group_name_H-M   'P 1'
#
loop_
_entity.id
_entity.type
_entity.pdbx_description
1 polymer ?
#
loop_
_entity_poly.entity_id
_entity_poly.type
_entity_poly.pdbx_seq_one_letter_code
_entity_poly.pdbx_strand_id
1 'polypeptide(L)'
;MTVTNPFVGNWTYRSFNNDPDLGKAANDLLFGEGMLAIAEQSETELSGTIGGPGWSLDLRGSFGYGSPMQVRFQGKGVVGGEQWIYDYIGWLVPVWPDSTDRLEVPAIVGSVVRTIPHSGNGGSTNPAGVVASFYAVRAG
;
A
#
# COMPACT_ATOMS: atom_id res chain seq x y z
N MET A 1 -26.92 -8.27 -9.33
CA MET A 1 -25.97 -7.33 -8.71
C MET A 1 -24.58 -7.70 -9.20
N THR A 2 -23.90 -6.82 -9.91
CA THR A 2 -22.46 -6.96 -10.13
C THR A 2 -21.79 -6.75 -8.76
N VAL A 3 -21.15 -7.78 -8.23
CA VAL A 3 -20.32 -7.63 -7.04
C VAL A 3 -19.07 -6.89 -7.49
N THR A 4 -18.97 -5.61 -7.15
CA THR A 4 -17.77 -4.82 -7.43
C THR A 4 -16.67 -5.26 -6.46
N ASN A 5 -15.47 -5.50 -6.98
CA ASN A 5 -14.32 -5.83 -6.16
C ASN A 5 -14.01 -4.68 -5.18
N PRO A 6 -14.05 -4.92 -3.86
CA PRO A 6 -14.00 -3.85 -2.86
C PRO A 6 -12.65 -3.15 -2.78
N PHE A 7 -11.60 -3.73 -3.36
CA PHE A 7 -10.28 -3.09 -3.46
C PHE A 7 -10.19 -2.06 -4.60
N VAL A 8 -11.06 -2.13 -5.62
CA VAL A 8 -10.99 -1.24 -6.79
C VAL A 8 -11.36 0.18 -6.40
N GLY A 9 -10.49 1.13 -6.76
CA GLY A 9 -10.65 2.55 -6.46
C GLY A 9 -9.34 3.21 -6.01
N ASN A 10 -9.46 4.43 -5.50
CA ASN A 10 -8.36 5.22 -4.99
C ASN A 10 -8.24 5.10 -3.47
N TRP A 11 -7.01 5.10 -2.97
CA TRP A 11 -6.69 4.93 -1.56
C TRP A 11 -5.55 5.86 -1.16
N THR A 12 -5.75 6.65 -0.12
CA THR A 12 -4.66 7.42 0.51
C THR A 12 -3.80 6.45 1.32
N TYR A 13 -2.58 6.21 0.86
CA TYR A 13 -1.65 5.22 1.41
C TYR A 13 -0.64 5.86 2.36
N ARG A 14 -0.38 5.20 3.49
CA ARG A 14 0.77 5.48 4.37
C ARG A 14 1.36 4.20 4.91
N SER A 15 2.68 4.15 4.99
CA SER A 15 3.44 3.07 5.60
C SER A 15 4.36 3.58 6.69
N PHE A 16 4.62 2.75 7.69
CA PHE A 16 5.36 3.08 8.89
C PHE A 16 6.35 1.97 9.23
N ASN A 17 7.57 2.35 9.60
CA ASN A 17 8.56 1.42 10.12
C ASN A 17 8.02 0.72 11.37
N ASN A 18 8.24 -0.60 11.45
CA ASN A 18 7.82 -1.44 12.57
C ASN A 18 8.76 -1.26 13.76
N ASP A 19 8.74 -0.07 14.35
CA ASP A 19 9.56 0.29 15.50
C ASP A 19 8.75 0.16 16.80
N PRO A 20 9.19 -0.68 17.77
CA PRO A 20 8.47 -0.87 19.03
C PRO A 20 8.67 0.26 20.04
N ASP A 21 9.53 1.25 19.76
CA ASP A 21 9.80 2.37 20.68
C ASP A 21 8.62 3.36 20.75
N LEU A 22 7.87 3.29 21.85
CA LEU A 22 6.73 4.18 22.13
C LEU A 22 7.10 5.65 22.31
N GLY A 23 8.39 5.96 22.52
CA GLY A 23 8.89 7.33 22.66
C GLY A 23 9.04 8.07 21.32
N LYS A 24 8.97 7.36 20.19
CA LYS A 24 9.14 7.97 18.86
C LYS A 24 7.90 8.69 18.40
N ALA A 25 8.08 9.86 17.80
CA ALA A 25 6.99 10.56 17.14
C ALA A 25 6.53 9.76 15.92
N ALA A 26 5.22 9.69 15.68
CA ALA A 26 4.66 8.93 14.55
C ALA A 26 5.22 9.38 13.18
N ASN A 27 5.51 10.68 13.02
CA ASN A 27 6.10 11.22 11.79
C ASN A 27 7.52 10.68 11.54
N ASP A 28 8.27 10.34 12.59
CA ASP A 28 9.61 9.75 12.46
C ASP A 28 9.55 8.28 12.00
N LEU A 29 8.37 7.67 12.10
CA LEU A 29 8.11 6.31 11.63
C LEU A 29 7.67 6.26 10.17
N LEU A 30 7.29 7.39 9.55
CA LEU A 30 6.77 7.42 8.18
C LEU A 30 7.80 6.83 7.20
N PHE A 31 7.44 5.71 6.58
CA PHE A 31 8.27 5.01 5.59
C PHE A 31 7.96 5.46 4.16
N GLY A 32 6.70 5.81 3.89
CA GLY A 32 6.27 6.30 2.59
C GLY A 32 4.77 6.60 2.58
N GLU A 33 4.36 7.55 1.76
CA GLU A 33 2.97 7.98 1.60
C GLU A 33 2.68 8.31 0.13
N GLY A 34 1.43 8.13 -0.30
CA GLY A 34 1.02 8.42 -1.67
C GLY A 34 -0.44 8.10 -1.94
N MET A 35 -0.83 8.13 -3.22
CA MET A 35 -2.10 7.65 -3.71
C MET A 35 -1.91 6.26 -4.32
N LEU A 36 -2.66 5.28 -3.82
CA LEU A 36 -2.75 3.92 -4.34
C LEU A 36 -4.04 3.82 -5.17
N ALA A 37 -3.91 3.71 -6.49
CA ALA A 37 -5.02 3.50 -7.41
C ALA A 37 -5.04 2.04 -7.84
N ILE A 38 -6.10 1.30 -7.47
CA ILE A 38 -6.27 -0.12 -7.79
C ILE A 38 -7.32 -0.25 -8.88
N ALA A 39 -6.96 -0.98 -9.94
CA ALA A 39 -7.85 -1.39 -11.00
C ALA A 39 -7.96 -2.92 -11.06
N GLU A 40 -9.12 -3.39 -11.52
CA GLU A 40 -9.34 -4.80 -11.81
C GLU A 40 -8.96 -5.07 -13.27
N GLN A 41 -7.95 -5.90 -13.48
CA GLN A 41 -7.52 -6.34 -14.81
C GLN A 41 -8.35 -7.55 -15.26
N SER A 42 -8.65 -8.44 -14.33
CA SER A 42 -9.58 -9.57 -14.43
C SER A 42 -10.05 -9.95 -13.01
N GLU A 43 -10.97 -10.91 -12.87
CA GLU A 43 -11.51 -11.30 -11.55
C GLU A 43 -10.41 -11.58 -10.51
N THR A 44 -9.27 -12.17 -10.90
CA THR A 44 -8.21 -12.48 -9.94
C THR A 44 -6.99 -11.59 -10.04
N GLU A 45 -6.96 -10.64 -10.99
CA GLU A 45 -5.76 -9.87 -11.31
C GLU A 45 -5.92 -8.38 -10.99
N LEU A 46 -4.95 -7.87 -10.24
CA LEU A 46 -4.83 -6.47 -9.88
C LEU A 46 -3.86 -5.76 -10.83
N SER A 47 -4.27 -4.61 -11.34
CA SER A 47 -3.39 -3.60 -11.93
C SER A 47 -3.57 -2.27 -11.21
N GLY A 48 -2.76 -1.26 -11.53
CA GLY A 48 -2.90 0.05 -10.93
C GLY A 48 -1.60 0.83 -10.83
N THR A 49 -1.61 1.85 -9.97
CA THR A 49 -0.43 2.65 -9.66
C THR A 49 -0.36 2.97 -8.17
N ILE A 50 0.85 3.20 -7.67
CA ILE A 50 1.07 3.90 -6.41
C ILE A 50 2.06 5.03 -6.65
N GLY A 51 1.74 6.24 -6.21
CA GLY A 51 2.57 7.40 -6.52
C GLY A 51 2.29 8.63 -5.68
N GLY A 52 3.13 9.63 -5.83
CA GLY A 52 3.03 10.94 -5.21
C GLY A 52 3.77 11.99 -6.04
N PRO A 53 3.95 13.20 -5.52
CA PRO A 53 4.71 14.24 -6.24
C PRO A 53 6.11 13.73 -6.65
N GLY A 54 6.37 13.65 -7.95
CA GLY A 54 7.68 13.29 -8.51
C GLY A 54 7.99 11.79 -8.60
N TRP A 55 7.07 10.89 -8.24
CA TRP A 55 7.30 9.44 -8.34
C TRP A 55 5.99 8.66 -8.58
N SER A 56 6.08 7.56 -9.32
CA SER A 56 4.97 6.63 -9.55
C SER A 56 5.52 5.24 -9.85
N LEU A 57 4.85 4.21 -9.36
CA LEU A 57 5.15 2.81 -9.62
C LEU A 57 3.91 2.14 -10.23
N ASP A 58 4.11 1.36 -11.28
CA ASP A 58 3.08 0.51 -11.87
C ASP A 58 2.86 -0.72 -11.01
N LEU A 59 1.60 -1.07 -10.77
CA LEU A 59 1.20 -2.20 -9.95
C LEU A 59 0.78 -3.39 -10.81
N ARG A 60 1.23 -4.57 -10.40
CA ARG A 60 0.71 -5.86 -10.88
C ARG A 60 0.57 -6.83 -9.72
N GLY A 61 -0.55 -7.54 -9.65
CA GLY A 61 -0.81 -8.46 -8.55
C GLY A 61 -2.09 -9.26 -8.71
N SER A 62 -2.63 -9.68 -7.58
CA SER A 62 -3.83 -10.52 -7.52
C SER A 62 -4.72 -10.20 -6.33
N PHE A 63 -5.99 -10.57 -6.49
CA PHE A 63 -6.99 -10.57 -5.42
C PHE A 63 -7.12 -11.99 -4.84
N GLY A 64 -7.07 -12.08 -3.52
CA GLY A 64 -7.44 -13.28 -2.76
C GLY A 64 -8.84 -13.12 -2.19
N TYR A 65 -9.79 -13.91 -2.70
CA TYR A 65 -11.16 -13.93 -2.18
C TYR A 65 -11.26 -14.75 -0.90
N GLY A 66 -12.05 -14.27 0.06
CA GLY A 66 -12.20 -14.91 1.37
C GLY A 66 -12.61 -13.91 2.45
N SER A 67 -12.50 -14.31 3.72
CA SER A 67 -12.72 -13.44 4.87
C SER A 67 -11.52 -13.54 5.84
N PRO A 68 -10.68 -12.49 5.97
CA PRO A 68 -10.72 -11.25 5.19
C PRO A 68 -10.26 -11.44 3.74
N MET A 69 -10.79 -10.62 2.82
CA MET A 69 -10.26 -10.56 1.45
C MET A 69 -8.83 -9.99 1.47
N GLN A 70 -7.99 -10.45 0.55
CA GLN A 70 -6.56 -10.11 0.45
C GLN A 70 -6.23 -9.47 -0.91
N VAL A 71 -5.22 -8.61 -0.91
CA VAL A 71 -4.47 -8.20 -2.12
C VAL A 71 -3.00 -8.54 -1.94
N ARG A 72 -2.36 -8.98 -3.02
CA ARG A 72 -0.90 -9.13 -3.10
C ARG A 72 -0.41 -8.60 -4.42
N PHE A 73 0.50 -7.63 -4.40
CA PHE A 73 0.95 -6.94 -5.60
C PHE A 73 2.37 -6.42 -5.48
N GLN A 74 2.99 -6.14 -6.62
CA GLN A 74 4.31 -5.54 -6.72
C GLN A 74 4.20 -4.19 -7.43
N GLY A 75 4.85 -3.18 -6.86
CA GLY A 75 5.05 -1.88 -7.49
C GLY A 75 6.44 -1.79 -8.12
N LYS A 76 6.50 -1.35 -9.39
CA LYS A 76 7.74 -1.16 -10.14
C LYS A 76 7.75 0.18 -10.86
N GLY A 77 8.89 0.87 -10.84
CA GLY A 77 9.06 2.10 -11.60
C GLY A 77 10.50 2.59 -11.61
N VAL A 78 10.77 3.64 -12.40
CA VAL A 78 12.03 4.36 -12.39
C VAL A 78 11.80 5.74 -11.77
N VAL A 79 12.48 6.03 -10.67
CA VAL A 79 12.35 7.27 -9.89
C VAL A 79 13.73 7.88 -9.76
N GLY A 80 13.91 9.11 -10.25
CA GLY A 80 15.21 9.78 -10.21
C GLY A 80 16.32 9.05 -10.98
N GLY A 81 15.97 8.23 -11.98
CA GLY A 81 16.93 7.42 -12.75
C GLY A 81 17.25 6.06 -12.12
N GLU A 82 16.68 5.74 -10.97
CA GLU A 82 16.89 4.46 -10.29
C GLU A 82 15.64 3.58 -10.35
N GLN A 83 15.84 2.27 -10.44
CA GLN A 83 14.74 1.32 -10.37
C GLN A 83 14.26 1.18 -8.92
N TRP A 84 12.95 1.27 -8.72
CA TRP A 84 12.28 1.02 -7.45
C TRP A 84 11.39 -0.21 -7.61
N ILE A 85 11.51 -1.17 -6.68
CA ILE A 85 10.65 -2.36 -6.62
C ILE A 85 10.25 -2.61 -5.17
N TYR A 86 8.95 -2.74 -4.95
CA TYR A 86 8.34 -2.99 -3.65
C TYR A 86 7.28 -4.08 -3.78
N ASP A 87 7.24 -5.02 -2.83
CA ASP A 87 6.19 -6.03 -2.75
C ASP A 87 5.25 -5.73 -1.58
N TYR A 88 3.95 -5.93 -1.81
CA TYR A 88 2.88 -5.58 -0.89
C TYR A 88 1.97 -6.78 -0.64
N ILE A 89 1.46 -6.88 0.58
CA ILE A 89 0.34 -7.76 0.94
C ILE A 89 -0.57 -7.00 1.90
N GLY A 90 -1.88 -7.06 1.68
CA GLY A 90 -2.85 -6.36 2.52
C GLY A 90 -4.22 -7.02 2.52
N TRP A 91 -5.07 -6.58 3.46
CA TRP A 91 -6.41 -7.08 3.69
C TRP A 91 -7.37 -5.92 3.92
N LEU A 92 -8.63 -6.09 3.53
CA LEU A 92 -9.68 -5.15 3.92
C LEU A 92 -9.99 -5.30 5.40
N VAL A 93 -10.05 -4.18 6.10
CA VAL A 93 -10.61 -4.13 7.46
C VAL A 93 -12.09 -4.54 7.38
N PRO A 94 -12.52 -5.56 8.13
CA PRO A 94 -13.92 -5.97 8.16
C PRO A 94 -14.80 -4.88 8.77
N VAL A 95 -16.00 -4.71 8.20
CA VAL A 95 -17.01 -3.79 8.74
C VAL A 95 -17.35 -4.16 10.18
N TRP A 96 -17.38 -3.17 11.05
CA TRP A 96 -17.83 -3.32 12.43
C TRP A 96 -19.36 -3.25 12.50
N PRO A 97 -20.04 -4.25 13.10
CA PRO A 97 -21.51 -4.27 13.16
C PRO A 97 -22.15 -3.05 13.83
N ASP A 98 -21.44 -2.41 14.76
CA ASP A 98 -21.91 -1.24 15.50
C ASP A 98 -21.52 0.10 14.84
N SER A 99 -20.95 0.06 13.63
CA SER A 99 -20.54 1.25 12.87
C SER A 99 -21.54 1.60 11.75
N THR A 100 -21.24 2.70 11.05
CA THR A 100 -21.97 3.14 9.84
C THR A 100 -20.97 3.52 8.76
N ASP A 101 -21.43 3.63 7.51
CA ASP A 101 -20.63 4.11 6.37
C ASP A 101 -20.06 5.53 6.55
N ARG A 102 -20.59 6.31 7.49
CA ARG A 102 -20.07 7.63 7.88
C ARG A 102 -18.99 7.58 8.95
N LEU A 103 -18.96 6.53 9.78
CA LEU A 103 -18.06 6.41 10.93
C LEU A 103 -16.89 5.46 10.64
N GLU A 104 -17.10 4.46 9.79
CA GLU A 104 -16.07 3.56 9.31
C GLU A 104 -15.78 3.85 7.84
N VAL A 105 -14.59 4.41 7.59
CA VAL A 105 -14.08 4.58 6.23
C VAL A 105 -13.32 3.31 5.85
N PRO A 106 -13.63 2.67 4.70
CA PRO A 106 -12.94 1.46 4.29
C PRO A 106 -11.42 1.65 4.26
N ALA A 107 -10.70 0.66 4.79
CA ALA A 107 -9.26 0.67 4.84
C ALA A 107 -8.68 -0.68 4.44
N ILE A 108 -7.54 -0.63 3.75
CA ILE A 108 -6.66 -1.77 3.53
C ILE A 108 -5.54 -1.66 4.56
N VAL A 109 -5.24 -2.74 5.29
CA VAL A 109 -4.10 -2.81 6.21
C VAL A 109 -3.17 -3.94 5.78
N GLY A 110 -1.88 -3.79 5.97
CA GLY A 110 -0.93 -4.78 5.49
C GLY A 110 0.53 -4.44 5.73
N SER A 111 1.40 -5.03 4.90
CA SER A 111 2.84 -4.77 4.92
C SER A 111 3.39 -4.52 3.52
N VAL A 112 4.44 -3.71 3.47
CA VAL A 112 5.27 -3.47 2.28
C VAL A 112 6.70 -3.90 2.59
N VAL A 113 7.39 -4.49 1.62
CA VAL A 113 8.82 -4.75 1.68
C VAL A 113 9.52 -4.06 0.52
N ARG A 114 10.67 -3.43 0.80
CA ARG A 114 11.57 -2.94 -0.24
C ARG A 114 12.29 -4.13 -0.88
N THR A 115 11.97 -4.45 -2.13
CA THR A 115 12.48 -5.65 -2.80
C THR A 115 13.93 -5.49 -3.26
N ILE A 116 14.31 -4.29 -3.70
CA ILE A 116 15.69 -3.95 -4.12
C ILE A 116 16.17 -2.68 -3.42
N PRO A 117 17.48 -2.52 -3.17
CA PRO A 117 17.99 -1.30 -2.56
C PRO A 117 17.96 -0.15 -3.58
N HIS A 118 17.95 1.08 -3.09
CA HIS A 118 18.12 2.28 -3.92
C HIS A 118 18.81 3.39 -3.11
N SER A 119 19.17 4.49 -3.76
CA SER A 119 19.82 5.62 -3.08
C SER A 119 18.87 6.24 -2.05
N GLY A 120 19.44 6.66 -0.93
CA GLY A 120 18.79 7.43 0.12
C GLY A 120 19.34 8.85 0.20
N ASN A 121 18.85 9.62 1.18
CA ASN A 121 19.27 11.00 1.37
C ASN A 121 20.74 11.08 1.81
N GLY A 122 21.45 12.13 1.37
CA GLY A 122 22.84 12.39 1.82
C GLY A 122 23.86 11.33 1.43
N GLY A 123 23.61 10.59 0.34
CA GLY A 123 24.50 9.49 -0.10
C GLY A 123 24.33 8.19 0.69
N SER A 124 23.30 8.09 1.53
CA SER A 124 22.93 6.82 2.18
C SER A 124 22.34 5.83 1.18
N THR A 125 22.19 4.58 1.60
CA THR A 125 21.46 3.54 0.86
C THR A 125 20.21 3.17 1.64
N ASN A 126 19.10 3.06 0.93
CA ASN A 126 17.86 2.47 1.40
C ASN A 126 17.94 0.94 1.18
N PRO A 127 18.19 0.10 2.20
CA PRO A 127 18.50 -1.31 2.01
C PRO A 127 17.27 -2.14 1.62
N ALA A 128 17.46 -3.16 0.80
CA ALA A 128 16.41 -4.15 0.52
C ALA A 128 16.04 -4.95 1.79
N GLY A 129 14.85 -5.54 1.77
CA GLY A 129 14.34 -6.40 2.85
C GLY A 129 13.79 -5.64 4.05
N VAL A 130 13.82 -4.30 4.06
CA VAL A 130 13.11 -3.52 5.08
C VAL A 130 11.61 -3.70 4.89
N VAL A 131 10.94 -4.16 5.96
CA VAL A 131 9.50 -4.36 6.01
C VAL A 131 8.87 -3.27 6.88
N ALA A 132 7.85 -2.62 6.35
CA ALA A 132 7.02 -1.65 7.04
C ALA A 132 5.55 -2.12 7.04
N SER A 133 4.80 -1.74 8.06
CA SER A 133 3.34 -1.89 8.05
C SER A 133 2.72 -0.74 7.25
N PHE A 134 1.56 -0.94 6.65
CA PHE A 134 0.83 0.13 5.97
C PHE A 134 -0.67 0.09 6.29
N TYR A 135 -1.29 1.25 6.13
CA TYR A 135 -2.73 1.37 5.96
C TYR A 135 -3.04 2.29 4.77
N ALA A 136 -4.09 1.96 4.03
CA ALA A 136 -4.56 2.75 2.90
C ALA A 136 -6.07 2.99 3.06
N VAL A 137 -6.48 4.25 3.14
CA VAL A 137 -7.86 4.65 3.42
C VAL A 137 -8.55 5.05 2.11
N ARG A 138 -9.79 4.61 1.90
CA ARG A 138 -10.55 4.93 0.69
C ARG A 138 -10.57 6.44 0.43
N ALA A 139 -10.14 6.83 -0.76
CA ALA A 139 -10.25 8.19 -1.29
C ALA A 139 -11.36 8.21 -2.35
N GLY A 140 -12.11 9.31 -2.41
CA GLY A 140 -13.34 9.50 -3.20
C GLY A 140 -13.32 8.92 -4.61
#